data_AF-A0A8S2U177-F1
#
_entry.id   AF-A0A8S2U177-F1
#
_cell.length_a   1.000
_cell.length_b   1.000
_cell.length_c   1.000
_cell.angle_alpha   90.00
_cell.angle_beta   90.00
_cell.angle_gamma   90.00
#
_symmetry.space_group_name_H-M   'P 1'
#
loop_
_entity.id
_entity.type
_entity.pdbx_description
1 polymer ?
#
loop_
_entity_poly.entity_id
_entity_poly.type
_entity_poly.pdbx_seq_one_letter_code
_entity_poly.pdbx_strand_id
1 'polypeptide(L)' 'ENLTPWIRLVKELEDQVIDEAKAVQLFCSVDAHPGATIMWLKDGRPLMVSQRFMPEYDFKTGIVRLTIYPVYTADSGEYT' A
#
# COMPACT_ATOMS: atom_id res chain seq x y z
N GLU A 1 -29.90 -5.03 -8.80
CA GLU A 1 -29.41 -4.13 -9.86
C GLU A 1 -28.01 -4.58 -10.24
N ASN A 2 -27.70 -4.70 -11.53
CA ASN A 2 -26.37 -5.10 -12.00
C ASN A 2 -25.42 -3.90 -11.86
N LEU A 3 -24.70 -3.83 -10.74
CA LEU A 3 -23.64 -2.86 -10.55
C LEU A 3 -22.50 -3.21 -11.51
N THR A 4 -22.22 -2.33 -12.48
CA THR A 4 -21.00 -2.44 -13.31
C THR A 4 -19.79 -2.38 -12.39
N PRO A 5 -18.74 -3.19 -12.57
CA PRO A 5 -17.59 -3.12 -11.70
C PRO A 5 -16.85 -1.79 -11.84
N TRP A 6 -16.29 -1.28 -10.75
CA TRP A 6 -15.45 -0.08 -10.76
C TRP A 6 -14.27 -0.20 -9.81
N ILE A 7 -13.25 0.61 -10.08
CA ILE A 7 -12.14 0.88 -9.18
C ILE A 7 -11.78 2.36 -9.31
N ARG A 8 -11.61 3.04 -8.18
CA ARG A 8 -11.21 4.44 -8.11
C ARG A 8 -10.25 4.62 -6.95
N LEU A 9 -9.13 5.29 -7.20
CA LEU A 9 -8.25 5.75 -6.13
C LEU A 9 -8.93 6.95 -5.47
N VAL A 10 -9.23 6.84 -4.18
CA VAL A 10 -9.87 7.88 -3.36
C VAL A 10 -8.81 8.75 -2.70
N LYS A 11 -7.69 8.14 -2.28
CA LYS A 11 -6.52 8.82 -1.75
C LYS A 11 -5.26 8.18 -2.31
N GLU A 12 -4.34 9.00 -2.80
CA GLU A 12 -3.03 8.58 -3.29
C GLU A 12 -2.02 8.38 -2.16
N LEU A 13 -0.91 7.71 -2.46
CA LEU A 13 0.23 7.62 -1.55
C LEU A 13 0.88 9.00 -1.39
N GLU A 14 1.47 9.22 -0.22
CA GLU A 14 2.19 10.47 0.09
C GLU A 14 3.67 10.15 0.37
N ASP A 15 4.55 11.02 -0.09
CA ASP A 15 5.98 10.94 0.18
C ASP A 15 6.26 11.09 1.67
N GLN A 16 7.15 10.26 2.20
CA GLN A 16 7.53 10.28 3.62
C GLN A 16 9.05 10.23 3.78
N VAL A 17 9.56 11.07 4.69
CA VAL A 17 10.96 11.05 5.14
C VAL A 17 10.98 10.51 6.56
N ILE A 18 11.66 9.39 6.77
CA ILE A 18 11.64 8.63 8.02
C ILE A 18 13.06 8.28 8.43
N ASP A 19 13.33 8.36 9.73
CA ASP A 19 14.63 7.93 10.27
C ASP A 19 14.78 6.41 10.24
N GLU A 20 16.00 5.92 10.06
CA GLU A 20 16.32 4.50 10.14
C GLU A 20 15.85 3.88 11.46
N ALA A 21 15.59 2.56 11.43
CA ALA A 21 15.10 1.75 12.55
C ALA A 21 13.69 2.10 13.07
N LYS A 22 13.02 3.14 12.55
CA LYS A 22 11.62 3.44 12.84
C LYS A 22 10.68 2.65 11.92
N ALA A 23 9.39 2.73 12.22
CA ALA A 23 8.34 2.20 11.35
C ALA A 23 7.83 3.30 10.42
N VAL A 24 7.49 2.93 9.19
CA VAL A 24 6.73 3.77 8.25
C VAL A 24 5.44 3.04 7.86
N GLN A 25 4.38 3.83 7.68
CA GLN A 25 3.11 3.35 7.16
C GLN A 25 2.78 4.13 5.89
N LEU A 26 2.90 3.45 4.75
CA LEU A 26 2.39 3.95 3.48
C LEU A 26 0.92 3.56 3.38
N PHE A 27 0.05 4.50 3.04
CA PHE A 27 -1.37 4.20 2.95
C PHE A 27 -2.05 4.98 1.83
N CYS A 28 -2.98 4.31 1.15
CA CYS A 28 -3.88 4.88 0.17
C CYS A 28 -5.30 4.34 0.43
N SER A 29 -6.28 4.86 -0.29
CA SER A 29 -7.64 4.31 -0.21
C SER A 29 -8.26 4.14 -1.59
N VAL A 30 -8.99 3.04 -1.75
CA VAL A 30 -9.64 2.66 -3.01
C VAL A 30 -11.12 2.40 -2.78
N ASP A 31 -11.96 2.90 -3.69
CA ASP A 31 -13.36 2.52 -3.80
C ASP A 31 -13.49 1.55 -4.97
N ALA A 32 -13.88 0.31 -4.66
CA ALA A 32 -13.96 -0.76 -5.63
C ALA A 32 -15.19 -1.65 -5.40
N HIS A 33 -15.83 -2.04 -6.48
CA HIS A 33 -16.88 -3.05 -6.48
C HIS A 33 -16.71 -4.02 -7.65
N PRO A 34 -16.60 -5.35 -7.41
CA PRO A 34 -16.27 -5.97 -6.13
C PRO A 34 -14.89 -5.48 -5.61
N GLY A 35 -14.52 -5.89 -4.39
CA GLY A 35 -13.24 -5.46 -3.77
C GLY A 35 -12.03 -5.68 -4.68
N ALA A 36 -11.07 -4.76 -4.60
CA ALA A 36 -9.89 -4.75 -5.47
C ALA A 36 -8.89 -5.86 -5.09
N THR A 37 -8.06 -6.25 -6.06
CA THR A 37 -6.82 -6.98 -5.78
C THR A 37 -5.69 -5.98 -5.63
N ILE A 38 -4.93 -6.07 -4.54
CA ILE A 38 -3.85 -5.14 -4.21
C ILE A 38 -2.51 -5.81 -4.44
N MET A 39 -1.59 -5.11 -5.11
CA MET A 39 -0.19 -5.49 -5.26
C MET A 39 0.67 -4.27 -5.03
N TRP A 40 1.64 -4.39 -4.13
CA TRP A 40 2.64 -3.34 -3.90
C TRP A 40 3.83 -3.53 -4.81
N LEU A 41 4.35 -2.44 -5.34
CA LEU A 41 5.60 -2.37 -6.07
C LEU A 41 6.61 -1.52 -5.29
N LYS A 42 7.88 -1.91 -5.33
CA LYS A 42 9.03 -1.07 -4.97
C LYS A 42 9.92 -0.92 -6.20
N ASP A 43 10.15 0.31 -6.63
CA ASP A 43 10.98 0.63 -7.80
C ASP A 43 10.52 -0.16 -9.05
N GLY A 44 9.21 -0.23 -9.25
CA GLY A 44 8.55 -0.94 -10.37
C GLY A 44 8.57 -2.47 -10.26
N ARG A 45 9.02 -3.05 -9.15
CA ARG A 45 9.09 -4.52 -8.95
C ARG A 45 8.14 -4.98 -7.85
N PRO A 46 7.48 -6.15 -8.00
CA PRO A 46 6.63 -6.71 -6.95
C PRO A 46 7.36 -6.79 -5.61
N LEU A 47 6.76 -6.15 -4.60
CA LEU A 47 7.24 -6.19 -3.24
C LEU A 47 6.97 -7.57 -2.64
N MET A 48 8.01 -8.24 -2.16
CA MET A 48 7.86 -9.52 -1.48
C MET A 48 7.40 -9.31 -0.03
N VAL A 49 6.26 -9.91 0.31
CA VAL A 49 5.74 -9.93 1.68
C VAL A 49 6.73 -10.63 2.61
N SER A 50 6.94 -10.05 3.79
CA SER A 50 7.82 -10.62 4.81
C SER A 50 7.42 -10.14 6.21
N GLN A 51 8.17 -10.52 7.24
CA GLN A 51 7.98 -9.98 8.60
C GLN A 51 8.25 -8.47 8.69
N ARG A 52 9.01 -7.91 7.73
CA ARG A 52 9.29 -6.47 7.66
C ARG A 52 8.28 -5.71 6.82
N PHE A 53 7.81 -6.32 5.74
CA PHE A 53 6.92 -5.73 4.74
C PHE A 53 5.53 -6.35 4.89
N MET A 54 4.64 -5.65 5.59
CA MET A 54 3.33 -6.15 6.02
C MET A 54 2.22 -5.38 5.30
N PRO A 55 1.76 -5.85 4.13
CA PRO A 55 0.62 -5.25 3.43
C PRO A 55 -0.71 -5.66 4.08
N GLU A 56 -1.65 -4.72 4.10
CA GLU A 56 -3.01 -4.90 4.61
C GLU A 56 -4.00 -4.27 3.62
N TYR A 57 -5.15 -4.93 3.42
CA TYR A 57 -6.28 -4.36 2.67
C TYR A 57 -7.60 -4.65 3.39
N ASP A 58 -8.31 -3.59 3.76
CA ASP A 58 -9.68 -3.68 4.26
C ASP A 58 -10.65 -3.32 3.13
N PHE A 59 -11.26 -4.34 2.53
CA PHE A 59 -12.22 -4.15 1.43
C PHE A 59 -13.52 -3.45 1.84
N LYS A 60 -13.84 -3.36 3.13
CA LYS A 60 -15.05 -2.67 3.60
C LYS A 60 -14.83 -1.17 3.70
N THR A 61 -13.64 -0.75 4.14
CA THR A 61 -13.28 0.66 4.29
C THR A 61 -12.52 1.21 3.09
N GLY A 62 -12.00 0.33 2.23
CA GLY A 62 -11.16 0.69 1.09
C GLY A 62 -9.72 1.02 1.46
N ILE A 63 -9.33 0.87 2.74
CA ILE A 63 -7.99 1.23 3.21
C ILE A 63 -6.98 0.18 2.76
N VAL A 64 -5.92 0.65 2.10
CA VAL A 64 -4.76 -0.15 1.71
C VAL A 64 -3.55 0.40 2.44
N ARG A 65 -2.79 -0.47 3.12
CA ARG A 65 -1.63 -0.08 3.92
C ARG A 65 -0.45 -1.00 3.65
N LEU A 66 0.76 -0.45 3.68
CA LEU A 66 2.00 -1.19 3.83
C LEU A 66 2.73 -0.65 5.05
N THR A 67 2.95 -1.52 6.03
CA THR A 67 3.83 -1.22 7.16
C THR A 67 5.22 -1.79 6.87
N ILE A 68 6.25 -0.93 7.00
CA ILE A 68 7.66 -1.33 6.89
C ILE A 68 8.34 -1.09 8.24
N TYR A 69 8.86 -2.15 8.86
CA TYR A 69 9.60 -2.03 10.12
C TYR A 69 10.63 -3.16 10.30
N PRO A 70 11.86 -2.84 10.76
CA PRO A 70 12.46 -1.49 10.83
C PRO A 70 12.73 -0.92 9.43
N VAL A 71 12.77 0.40 9.26
CA VAL A 71 13.22 1.01 7.99
C VAL A 71 14.75 0.99 7.90
N TYR A 72 15.27 0.66 6.72
CA TYR A 72 16.68 0.78 6.31
C TYR A 72 16.81 1.69 5.09
N THR A 73 18.01 2.19 4.81
CA THR A 73 18.30 3.02 3.62
C THR A 73 17.94 2.33 2.31
N ALA A 74 18.11 1.00 2.24
CA ALA A 74 17.72 0.20 1.07
C ALA A 74 16.20 0.15 0.82
N ASP A 75 15.38 0.53 1.81
CA ASP A 75 13.93 0.64 1.67
C ASP A 75 13.52 1.97 1.03
N SER A 76 14.43 2.93 0.83
CA SER A 76 14.13 4.11 0.02
C SER A 76 13.83 3.70 -1.42
N GLY A 77 12.94 4.46 -2.06
CA GLY A 77 12.50 4.19 -3.43
C GLY A 77 11.07 4.65 -3.65
N GLU A 78 10.59 4.36 -4.86
CA GLU A 78 9.22 4.62 -5.25
C GLU A 78 8.33 3.43 -4.88
N TYR A 79 7.21 3.71 -4.20
CA TYR A 79 6.21 2.72 -3.84
C TYR A 79 4.91 3.02 -4.57
N THR A 80 4.31 2.00 -5.19
CA THR A 80 3.02 2.09 -5.91
C THR A 80 2.13 0.88 -5.63
#